data_AF-A0A527XF62-F1
#
_entry.id   AF-A0A527XF62-F1
#
_cell.length_a   1.000
_cell.length_b   1.000
_cell.length_c   1.000
_cell.angle_alpha   90.00
_cell.angle_beta   90.00
_cell.angle_gamma   90.00
#
_symmetry.space_group_name_H-M   'P 1'
#
loop_
_entity.id
_entity.type
_entity.pdbx_description
1 polymer ?
#
loop_
_entity_poly.entity_id
_entity_poly.type
_entity_poly.pdbx_seq_one_letter_code
_entity_poly.pdbx_strand_id
1 'polypeptide(L)' 'YNRGVAVGGLCTGAHILAAAGLLSNKRCAIHWENLPGFSEAFPKANVFADLFEVDQNIYTCAGGTAALDMMLK' A
#
# COMPACT_ATOMS: atom_id res chain seq x y z
N TYR A 1 1.86 10.47 -11.61
CA TYR A 1 3.01 10.00 -10.83
C TYR A 1 4.28 9.76 -11.67
N ASN A 2 4.22 9.81 -13.01
CA ASN A 2 5.39 9.70 -13.93
C ASN A 2 6.48 10.80 -13.82
N ARG A 3 6.53 11.55 -12.71
CA ARG A 3 7.62 12.51 -12.41
C ARG A 3 8.67 11.92 -11.45
N GLY A 4 8.60 10.61 -11.13
CA GLY A 4 9.52 9.96 -10.20
C GLY A 4 9.30 10.34 -8.73
N VAL A 5 8.15 10.92 -8.39
CA VAL A 5 7.83 11.33 -7.01
C VAL A 5 7.39 10.11 -6.21
N ALA A 6 7.92 9.96 -5.00
CA ALA A 6 7.46 8.95 -4.05
C ALA A 6 6.01 9.23 -3.62
N VAL A 7 5.16 8.21 -3.64
CA VAL A 7 3.76 8.27 -3.20
C VAL A 7 3.56 7.18 -2.17
N GLY A 8 2.80 7.47 -1.12
CA GLY A 8 2.49 6.43 -0.14
C GLY A 8 1.11 6.51 0.46
N GLY A 9 0.70 5.39 1.06
CA GLY A 9 -0.60 5.18 1.68
C GLY A 9 -0.43 4.47 3.02
N LEU A 10 -0.93 5.08 4.09
CA LEU A 10 -0.84 4.55 5.44
C LEU A 10 -2.19 3.94 5.83
N CYS A 11 -2.17 2.76 6.46
CA CYS A 11 -3.40 2.09 6.89
C CYS A 11 -4.36 1.91 5.68
N THR A 12 -5.57 2.45 5.75
CA THR A 12 -6.56 2.41 4.66
C THR A 12 -6.25 3.32 3.48
N GLY A 13 -5.18 4.13 3.54
CA GLY A 13 -4.73 4.96 2.42
C GLY A 13 -4.39 4.16 1.15
N ALA A 14 -4.06 2.87 1.29
CA ALA A 14 -3.90 1.95 0.16
C ALA A 14 -5.17 1.85 -0.71
N HIS A 15 -6.38 1.99 -0.15
CA HIS A 15 -7.62 2.03 -0.94
C HIS A 15 -7.63 3.16 -1.97
N ILE A 16 -7.13 4.35 -1.58
CA ILE A 16 -7.10 5.51 -2.47
C ILE A 16 -6.10 5.28 -3.61
N LEU A 17 -4.94 4.69 -3.29
CA LEU A 17 -3.92 4.35 -4.28
C LEU A 17 -4.42 3.26 -5.25
N ALA A 18 -5.13 2.26 -4.75
CA ALA A 18 -5.74 1.21 -5.57
C ALA A 18 -6.83 1.76 -6.49
N ALA A 19 -7.72 2.59 -5.96
CA ALA A 19 -8.78 3.25 -6.73
C ALA A 19 -8.20 4.18 -7.81
N ALA A 20 -7.06 4.82 -7.55
CA ALA A 20 -6.31 5.59 -8.54
C ALA A 20 -5.54 4.72 -9.56
N GLY A 21 -5.64 3.40 -9.47
CA GLY A 21 -4.96 2.44 -10.35
C GLY A 21 -3.47 2.25 -10.07
N LEU A 22 -2.92 2.93 -9.05
CA LEU A 22 -1.47 2.97 -8.76
C LEU A 22 -0.93 1.66 -8.21
N LEU A 23 -1.79 0.82 -7.64
CA LEU A 23 -1.41 -0.47 -7.05
C LEU A 23 -1.59 -1.66 -8.02
N SER A 24 -1.98 -1.40 -9.28
CA SER A 24 -2.20 -2.47 -10.25
C SER A 24 -0.88 -3.22 -10.56
N ASN A 25 -0.87 -4.52 -10.29
CA ASN A 25 0.29 -5.42 -10.38
C ASN A 25 1.48 -5.00 -9.49
N LYS A 26 1.21 -4.24 -8.43
CA LYS A 26 2.22 -3.74 -7.48
C LYS A 26 2.04 -4.42 -6.13
N ARG A 27 3.16 -4.61 -5.42
CA ARG A 27 3.13 -5.04 -4.02
C ARG A 27 2.61 -3.90 -3.15
N CYS A 28 1.75 -4.24 -2.19
CA CYS A 28 1.24 -3.28 -1.23
C CYS A 28 0.88 -3.93 0.11
N ALA A 29 0.84 -3.12 1.15
CA ALA A 29 0.33 -3.45 2.47
C ALA A 29 -0.90 -2.58 2.79
N ILE A 30 -1.80 -3.14 3.57
CA ILE A 30 -2.98 -2.43 4.11
C ILE A 30 -3.21 -2.90 5.55
N HIS A 31 -3.98 -2.14 6.32
CA HIS A 31 -4.44 -2.60 7.63
C HIS A 31 -5.03 -4.00 7.56
N TRP A 32 -4.62 -4.88 8.47
CA TRP A 32 -4.96 -6.30 8.47
C TRP A 32 -6.47 -6.56 8.45
N GLU A 33 -7.26 -5.75 9.18
CA GLU A 33 -8.72 -5.82 9.17
C GLU A 33 -9.34 -5.56 7.79
N ASN A 34 -8.69 -4.73 6.97
CA ASN A 34 -9.16 -4.36 5.63
C ASN A 34 -8.62 -5.28 4.54
N LEU A 35 -7.64 -6.14 4.84
CA LEU A 35 -6.96 -6.98 3.83
C LEU A 35 -7.94 -7.84 3.01
N PRO A 36 -8.88 -8.60 3.63
CA PRO A 36 -9.80 -9.44 2.85
C PRO A 36 -10.65 -8.64 1.87
N GLY A 37 -11.33 -7.59 2.36
CA GLY A 37 -12.18 -6.74 1.51
C GLY A 37 -11.40 -5.95 0.46
N PHE A 38 -10.15 -5.57 0.77
CA PHE A 38 -9.26 -4.91 -0.20
C PHE A 38 -8.85 -5.85 -1.34
N SER A 39 -8.49 -7.09 -1.02
CA SER A 39 -8.12 -8.10 -2.02
C SER A 39 -9.29 -8.40 -2.97
N GLU A 40 -10.51 -8.49 -2.44
CA GLU A 40 -11.73 -8.66 -3.23
C GLU A 40 -12.04 -7.46 -4.13
N ALA A 41 -11.90 -6.23 -3.59
CA ALA A 41 -12.20 -5.01 -4.33
C ALA A 41 -11.14 -4.67 -5.39
N PHE A 42 -9.88 -5.05 -5.18
CA PHE A 42 -8.75 -4.72 -6.05
C PHE A 42 -7.92 -5.96 -6.38
N PRO A 43 -8.46 -6.90 -7.17
CA PRO A 43 -7.80 -8.19 -7.45
C PRO A 43 -6.49 -8.08 -8.24
N LYS A 44 -6.20 -6.90 -8.80
CA LYS A 44 -4.92 -6.61 -9.47
C LYS A 44 -3.84 -6.11 -8.50
N ALA A 45 -4.18 -5.73 -7.28
CA ALA A 45 -3.21 -5.31 -6.28
C ALA A 45 -2.65 -6.54 -5.57
N ASN A 46 -1.32 -6.66 -5.50
CA ASN A 46 -0.68 -7.76 -4.79
C ASN A 46 -0.55 -7.36 -3.31
N VAL A 47 -1.59 -7.60 -2.53
CA VAL A 47 -1.62 -7.24 -1.10
C VAL A 47 -0.94 -8.31 -0.24
N PHE A 48 -0.08 -7.89 0.68
CA PHE A 48 0.63 -8.75 1.63
C PHE A 48 0.27 -8.37 3.07
N ALA A 49 0.27 -9.37 3.96
CA ALA A 49 0.04 -9.20 5.38
C ALA A 49 1.34 -8.81 6.14
N ASP A 50 2.16 -7.97 5.52
CA ASP A 50 3.42 -7.47 6.07
C ASP A 50 3.23 -6.08 6.70
N LEU A 51 4.18 -5.64 7.53
CA LEU A 51 4.11 -4.32 8.19
C LEU A 51 4.06 -3.18 7.17
N PHE A 52 4.89 -3.27 6.13
CA PHE A 52 4.93 -2.31 5.02
C PHE A 52 5.51 -2.97 3.76
N GLU A 53 5.16 -2.39 2.62
CA GLU A 53 5.62 -2.80 1.29
C GLU A 53 6.10 -1.58 0.52
N VAL A 54 7.24 -1.72 -0.14
CA VAL A 54 7.82 -0.70 -1.02
C VAL A 54 8.02 -1.31 -2.40
N ASP A 55 7.28 -0.82 -3.38
CA ASP A 55 7.39 -1.21 -4.78
C ASP A 55 7.71 0.02 -5.63
N GLN A 56 8.98 0.14 -6.04
CA GLN A 56 9.52 1.31 -6.74
C GLN A 56 9.33 2.59 -5.92
N ASN A 57 8.49 3.51 -6.40
CA ASN A 57 8.19 4.79 -5.76
C ASN A 57 6.87 4.75 -4.96
N ILE A 58 6.29 3.57 -4.74
CA ILE A 58 5.05 3.38 -3.99
C ILE A 58 5.35 2.76 -2.63
N TYR A 59 4.92 3.44 -1.57
CA TYR A 59 5.16 3.07 -0.18
C TYR A 59 3.82 2.82 0.52
N THR A 60 3.62 1.64 1.10
CA THR A 60 2.36 1.32 1.78
C THR A 60 2.62 0.63 3.11
N CYS A 61 1.83 0.91 4.14
CA CYS A 61 1.98 0.24 5.43
C CYS A 61 0.64 -0.08 6.11
N ALA A 62 0.66 -1.08 6.97
CA ALA A 62 -0.53 -1.59 7.64
C ALA A 62 -1.07 -0.64 8.74
N GLY A 63 -0.27 0.29 9.28
CA GLY A 63 -0.70 1.14 10.39
C GLY A 63 0.33 2.19 10.83
N GLY A 64 -0.02 2.94 11.88
CA GLY A 64 0.77 4.09 12.35
C GLY A 64 2.20 3.74 12.79
N THR A 65 2.37 2.70 13.60
CA THR A 65 3.71 2.25 14.04
C THR A 65 4.53 1.74 12.85
N ALA A 66 3.91 0.95 11.97
CA ALA A 66 4.58 0.46 10.76
C ALA A 66 4.99 1.59 9.80
N ALA A 67 4.33 2.76 9.86
CA ALA A 67 4.75 3.94 9.12
C ALA A 67 6.09 4.48 9.61
N LEU A 68 6.35 4.47 10.93
CA LEU A 68 7.65 4.87 11.46
C LEU A 68 8.75 3.91 10.97
N ASP A 69 8.51 2.60 11.09
CA ASP A 69 9.47 1.58 10.63
C ASP A 69 9.76 1.71 9.13
N MET A 70 8.74 2.02 8.33
CA MET A 70 8.88 2.25 6.89
C MET A 70 9.69 3.50 6.55
N MET A 71 9.51 4.60 7.30
CA MET A 71 10.19 5.88 7.02
C MET A 71 11.64 5.92 7.49
N LEU A 72 12.03 5.03 8.41
CA LEU A 72 13.40 4.92 8.92
C LEU A 72 14.26 3.92 8.14
N LYS A 73 13.69 3.26 7.14
CA LYS A 73 14.37 2.28 6.28
C LYS A 73 14.98 2.94 5.05
#